data_AF-A0A952P3R2-F1
#
_entry.id   AF-A0A952P3R2-F1
#
_cell.length_a   1.000
_cell.length_b   1.000
_cell.length_c   1.000
_cell.angle_alpha   90.00
_cell.angle_beta   90.00
_cell.angle_gamma   90.00
#
_symmetry.space_group_name_H-M   'P 1'
#
loop_
_entity.id
_entity.type
_entity.pdbx_description
1 polymer ?
#
loop_
_entity_poly.entity_id
_entity_poly.type
_entity_poly.pdbx_seq_one_letter_code
_entity_poly.pdbx_strand_id
1 'polypeptide(L)'
;MKRLAATERKITHVILLHLCEIEERRLYLKDGYDGMYTYLTQGLGYSEAGAYRRLQSARLLRRIPEAAANLENGSLNLSQMTQVQKELQAQTKKGLSLSAERTKDLLKKLENQNSQETQRTLALEFDSPLQTQDRIKPQKDDSIRLETTFTPEQFEDLKQAKSLLSHTCPDGAWNDVIGSLAKDFNKRKLRDVPSGKRESFATSIQNAGPSEKPSHRREHLRIAIKRDLLKKAQNRCEYTDLKTQKRCSSTYQLEVEHIQPLALGGSNSLENLRILCRAHNNHLARQGGLQAGR
;
A
#
# COMPACT_ATOMS: atom_id res chain seq x y z
N MET A 1 15.23 -35.34 15.39
CA MET A 1 15.03 -33.93 14.97
C MET A 1 15.48 -32.89 16.00
N LYS A 2 14.86 -32.73 17.18
CA LYS A 2 15.24 -31.65 18.14
C LYS A 2 16.73 -31.62 18.52
N ARG A 3 17.34 -32.78 18.78
CA ARG A 3 18.78 -32.91 19.06
C ARG A 3 19.65 -32.46 17.87
N LEU A 4 19.30 -32.88 16.64
CA LEU A 4 20.01 -32.49 15.43
C LEU A 4 19.96 -30.97 15.20
N ALA A 5 18.79 -30.36 15.37
CA ALA A 5 18.65 -28.91 15.27
C ALA A 5 19.46 -28.15 16.33
N ALA A 6 19.56 -28.69 17.55
CA ALA A 6 20.43 -28.11 18.58
C ALA A 6 21.92 -28.23 18.22
N THR A 7 22.34 -29.40 17.72
CA THR A 7 23.71 -29.61 17.22
C THR A 7 24.03 -28.70 16.04
N GLU A 8 23.09 -28.51 15.11
CA GLU A 8 23.24 -27.60 13.98
C GLU A 8 23.48 -26.15 14.44
N ARG A 9 22.75 -25.68 15.46
CA ARG A 9 22.96 -24.33 16.02
C ARG A 9 24.33 -24.18 16.67
N LYS A 10 24.81 -25.20 17.39
CA LYS A 10 26.16 -25.22 17.96
C LYS A 10 27.24 -25.19 16.87
N ILE A 11 27.11 -26.03 15.84
CA ILE A 11 28.03 -26.04 14.69
C ILE A 11 27.99 -24.68 13.98
N THR A 12 26.80 -24.11 13.79
CA THR A 12 26.64 -22.79 13.19
C THR A 12 27.38 -21.72 13.99
N HIS A 13 27.23 -21.71 15.32
CA HIS A 13 27.99 -20.79 16.17
C HIS A 13 29.51 -20.95 15.98
N VAL A 14 30.03 -22.19 16.04
CA VAL A 14 31.47 -22.46 15.81
C VAL A 14 31.91 -21.96 14.43
N ILE A 15 31.12 -22.19 13.39
CA ILE A 15 31.39 -21.65 12.04
C ILE A 15 31.50 -20.13 12.11
N LEU A 16 30.54 -19.42 12.73
CA LEU A 16 30.56 -17.96 12.81
C LEU A 16 31.83 -17.45 13.52
N LEU A 17 32.30 -18.11 14.58
CA LEU A 17 33.55 -17.75 15.25
C LEU A 17 34.76 -17.89 14.32
N HIS A 18 34.85 -18.99 13.57
CA HIS A 18 35.92 -19.16 12.57
C HIS A 18 35.82 -18.13 11.45
N LEU A 19 34.61 -17.76 11.02
CA LEU A 19 34.44 -16.71 10.01
C LEU A 19 34.90 -15.35 10.53
N CYS A 20 34.69 -15.02 11.82
CA CYS A 20 35.25 -13.82 12.43
C CYS A 20 36.78 -13.81 12.34
N GLU A 21 37.42 -14.92 12.71
CA GLU A 21 38.88 -15.05 12.70
C GLU A 21 39.48 -14.95 11.28
N ILE A 22 38.85 -15.64 10.32
CA ILE A 22 39.24 -15.62 8.91
C ILE A 22 39.11 -14.20 8.36
N GLU A 23 38.04 -13.48 8.69
CA GLU A 23 37.83 -12.10 8.22
C GLU A 23 38.84 -11.12 8.84
N GLU A 24 39.13 -11.25 10.13
CA GLU A 24 40.07 -10.41 10.87
C GLU A 24 41.50 -10.57 10.37
N ARG A 25 41.97 -11.80 10.20
CA ARG A 25 43.31 -12.11 9.67
C ARG A 25 43.40 -12.06 8.14
N ARG A 26 42.26 -11.85 7.46
CA ARG A 26 42.14 -11.86 6.00
C ARG A 26 42.74 -13.13 5.36
N LEU A 27 42.52 -14.29 5.98
CA LEU A 27 43.14 -15.56 5.54
C LEU A 27 42.71 -15.96 4.13
N TYR A 28 41.50 -15.59 3.72
CA TYR A 28 40.97 -15.81 2.37
C TYR A 28 41.84 -15.20 1.26
N LEU A 29 42.63 -14.16 1.55
CA LEU A 29 43.55 -13.57 0.58
C LEU A 29 44.70 -14.54 0.24
N LYS A 30 45.20 -15.29 1.23
CA LYS A 30 46.25 -16.30 1.03
C LYS A 30 45.74 -17.49 0.21
N ASP A 31 44.46 -17.77 0.34
CA ASP A 31 43.77 -18.82 -0.41
C ASP A 31 43.34 -18.35 -1.82
N GLY A 32 43.66 -17.11 -2.21
CA GLY A 32 43.45 -16.58 -3.57
C GLY A 32 42.08 -15.95 -3.82
N TYR A 33 41.29 -15.66 -2.79
CA TYR A 33 39.98 -15.01 -2.94
C TYR A 33 40.09 -13.50 -2.70
N ASP A 34 39.37 -12.71 -3.51
CA ASP A 34 39.35 -11.24 -3.45
C ASP A 34 38.57 -10.67 -2.25
N GLY A 35 37.77 -11.51 -1.57
CA GLY A 35 36.96 -11.10 -0.44
C GLY A 35 36.29 -12.27 0.28
N MET A 36 35.84 -11.97 1.51
CA MET A 36 35.19 -12.94 2.38
C MET A 36 33.93 -13.56 1.76
N TYR A 37 33.16 -12.80 0.99
CA TYR A 37 31.95 -13.31 0.32
C TYR A 37 32.28 -14.32 -0.78
N THR A 38 33.28 -14.02 -1.61
CA THR A 38 33.77 -14.92 -2.67
C THR A 38 34.36 -16.19 -2.07
N TYR A 39 35.12 -16.07 -0.98
CA TYR A 39 35.61 -17.24 -0.22
C TYR A 39 34.47 -18.13 0.29
N LEU A 40 33.42 -17.55 0.88
CA LEU A 40 32.29 -18.33 1.38
C LEU A 40 31.52 -19.04 0.26
N THR A 41 31.34 -18.38 -0.88
CA THR A 41 30.54 -18.91 -2.00
C THR A 41 31.32 -19.90 -2.87
N GLN A 42 32.53 -19.54 -3.29
CA GLN A 42 33.36 -20.36 -4.19
C GLN A 42 34.28 -21.32 -3.43
N GLY A 43 34.83 -20.89 -2.29
CA GLY A 43 35.76 -21.70 -1.49
C GLY A 43 35.08 -22.70 -0.56
N LEU A 44 34.03 -22.29 0.16
CA LEU A 44 33.27 -23.16 1.07
C LEU A 44 31.97 -23.71 0.47
N GLY A 45 31.62 -23.33 -0.75
CA GLY A 45 30.45 -23.86 -1.48
C GLY A 45 29.09 -23.42 -0.91
N TYR A 46 29.03 -22.36 -0.11
CA TYR A 46 27.73 -21.84 0.35
C TYR A 46 26.95 -21.20 -0.80
N SER A 47 25.63 -21.38 -0.79
CA SER A 47 24.75 -20.54 -1.63
C SER A 47 24.91 -19.06 -1.25
N GLU A 48 24.67 -18.16 -2.21
CA GLU A 48 24.76 -16.70 -1.99
C GLU A 48 23.99 -16.24 -0.75
N ALA A 49 22.73 -16.69 -0.61
CA ALA A 49 21.92 -16.39 0.56
C ALA A 49 22.49 -16.98 1.86
N GLY A 50 23.06 -18.19 1.79
CA GLY A 50 23.69 -18.86 2.94
C GLY A 50 24.99 -18.19 3.39
N ALA A 51 25.82 -17.76 2.43
CA ALA A 51 27.05 -17.01 2.63
C ALA A 51 26.74 -15.62 3.22
N TYR A 52 25.79 -14.90 2.61
CA TYR A 52 25.39 -13.57 3.08
C TYR A 52 24.93 -13.59 4.54
N ARG A 53 24.03 -14.52 4.91
CA ARG A 53 23.53 -14.63 6.29
C ARG A 53 24.65 -14.91 7.28
N ARG A 54 25.53 -15.88 6.98
CA ARG A 54 26.66 -16.23 7.86
C ARG A 54 27.64 -15.07 8.01
N LEU A 55 27.96 -14.39 6.92
CA LEU A 55 28.86 -13.24 6.96
C LEU A 55 28.29 -12.09 7.79
N GLN A 56 27.02 -11.73 7.59
CA GLN A 56 26.39 -10.68 8.40
C GLN A 56 26.26 -11.09 9.87
N SER A 57 25.87 -12.33 10.14
CA SER A 57 25.79 -12.85 11.51
C SER A 57 27.16 -12.88 12.20
N ALA A 58 28.23 -13.31 11.52
CA ALA A 58 29.58 -13.30 12.08
C ALA A 58 30.03 -11.88 12.45
N ARG A 59 29.81 -10.91 11.55
CA ARG A 59 30.13 -9.49 11.81
C ARG A 59 29.37 -8.92 13.01
N LEU A 60 28.09 -9.28 13.18
CA LEU A 60 27.32 -8.90 14.35
C LEU A 60 27.83 -9.58 15.62
N LEU A 61 28.16 -10.88 15.54
CA LEU A 61 28.67 -11.66 16.66
C LEU A 61 30.01 -11.13 17.15
N ARG A 62 30.89 -10.70 16.25
CA ARG A 62 32.15 -10.03 16.62
C ARG A 62 31.92 -8.77 17.46
N ARG A 63 30.83 -8.04 17.16
CA ARG A 63 30.45 -6.83 17.90
C ARG A 63 29.74 -7.14 19.21
N ILE A 64 28.89 -8.18 19.24
CA ILE A 64 28.12 -8.61 20.40
C ILE A 64 28.35 -10.12 20.65
N PRO A 65 29.48 -10.50 21.26
CA PRO A 65 29.82 -11.91 21.45
C PRO A 65 28.80 -12.69 22.29
N GLU A 66 28.13 -12.00 23.23
CA GLU A 66 27.12 -12.60 24.11
C GLU A 66 25.93 -13.19 23.36
N ALA A 67 25.65 -12.73 22.13
CA ALA A 67 24.58 -13.26 21.29
C ALA A 67 24.81 -14.72 20.85
N ALA A 68 26.03 -15.25 21.03
CA ALA A 68 26.36 -16.65 20.81
C ALA A 68 25.44 -17.61 21.59
N ALA A 69 25.19 -17.32 22.87
CA ALA A 69 24.38 -18.19 23.72
C ALA A 69 22.94 -18.28 23.22
N ASN A 70 22.40 -17.14 22.75
CA ASN A 70 21.08 -17.01 22.17
C ASN A 70 20.93 -17.77 20.84
N LEU A 71 21.99 -17.81 20.02
CA LEU A 71 22.02 -18.63 18.82
C LEU A 71 21.99 -20.12 19.16
N GLU A 72 22.79 -20.57 20.13
CA GLU A 72 22.85 -21.98 20.48
C GLU A 72 21.54 -22.49 21.09
N ASN A 73 20.98 -21.73 22.04
CA ASN A 73 19.73 -22.09 22.69
C ASN A 73 18.53 -21.96 21.74
N GLY A 74 18.65 -21.16 20.67
CA GLY A 74 17.65 -20.98 19.63
C GLY A 74 16.66 -19.84 19.89
N SER A 75 16.90 -18.99 20.91
CA SER A 75 16.11 -17.78 21.12
C SER A 75 16.37 -16.73 20.05
N LEU A 76 17.55 -16.75 19.44
CA LEU A 76 17.88 -16.00 18.22
C LEU A 76 18.26 -16.93 17.07
N ASN A 77 18.07 -16.46 15.83
CA ASN A 77 18.46 -17.17 14.62
C ASN A 77 19.24 -16.29 13.62
N LEU A 78 19.87 -16.94 12.63
CA LEU A 78 20.67 -16.25 11.61
C LEU A 78 19.89 -15.17 10.86
N SER A 79 18.59 -15.36 10.62
CA SER A 79 17.77 -14.36 9.92
C SER A 79 17.66 -13.06 10.71
N GLN A 80 17.36 -13.17 12.02
CA GLN A 80 17.27 -12.02 12.91
C GLN A 80 18.60 -11.27 13.01
N MET A 81 19.70 -12.00 13.21
CA MET A 81 21.04 -11.40 13.23
C MET A 81 21.40 -10.69 11.92
N THR A 82 21.06 -11.31 10.78
CA THR A 82 21.30 -10.72 9.46
C THR A 82 20.52 -9.42 9.28
N GLN A 83 19.25 -9.39 9.71
CA GLN A 83 18.41 -8.20 9.63
C GLN A 83 18.96 -7.07 10.51
N VAL A 84 19.35 -7.36 11.76
CA VAL A 84 19.98 -6.38 12.66
C VAL A 84 21.26 -5.81 12.04
N GLN A 85 22.16 -6.67 11.56
CA GLN A 85 23.41 -6.22 10.95
C GLN A 85 23.19 -5.35 9.71
N LYS A 86 22.19 -5.67 8.90
CA LYS A 86 21.81 -4.89 7.72
C LYS A 86 21.31 -3.50 8.12
N GLU A 87 20.47 -3.40 9.15
CA GLU A 87 20.00 -2.10 9.66
C GLU A 87 21.16 -1.29 10.24
N LEU A 88 22.06 -1.91 11.02
CA LEU A 88 23.26 -1.24 11.52
C LEU A 88 24.12 -0.67 10.37
N GLN A 89 24.34 -1.45 9.31
CA GLN A 89 25.05 -0.97 8.11
C GLN A 89 24.32 0.18 7.41
N ALA A 90 22.98 0.12 7.32
CA ALA A 90 22.18 1.19 6.73
C ALA A 90 22.27 2.49 7.55
N GLN A 91 22.29 2.38 8.88
CA GLN A 91 22.48 3.53 9.78
C GLN A 91 23.89 4.12 9.65
N THR A 92 24.93 3.28 9.60
CA THR A 92 26.32 3.73 9.41
C THR A 92 26.49 4.48 8.09
N LYS A 93 25.83 4.03 7.01
CA LYS A 93 25.81 4.76 5.72
C LYS A 93 25.14 6.13 5.80
N LYS A 94 24.22 6.33 6.75
CA LYS A 94 23.59 7.62 7.06
C LYS A 94 24.41 8.46 8.07
N GLY A 95 25.61 8.02 8.46
CA GLY A 95 26.45 8.69 9.46
C GLY A 95 26.02 8.45 10.90
N LEU A 96 25.07 7.53 11.15
CA LEU A 96 24.57 7.19 12.48
C LEU A 96 25.25 5.90 12.97
N SER A 97 25.65 5.86 14.24
CA SER A 97 26.18 4.66 14.88
C SER A 97 25.35 4.35 16.12
N LEU A 98 24.90 3.10 16.24
CA LEU A 98 24.34 2.59 17.49
C LEU A 98 25.51 2.15 18.39
N SER A 99 25.33 2.16 19.70
CA SER A 99 26.32 1.59 20.64
C SER A 99 26.20 0.06 20.71
N ALA A 100 27.19 -0.59 21.33
CA ALA A 100 27.13 -2.04 21.57
C ALA A 100 25.98 -2.40 22.53
N GLU A 101 25.80 -1.61 23.59
CA GLU A 101 24.75 -1.80 24.60
C GLU A 101 23.36 -1.71 23.99
N ARG A 102 23.09 -0.67 23.18
CA ARG A 102 21.79 -0.53 22.50
C ARG A 102 21.51 -1.67 21.52
N THR A 103 22.56 -2.19 20.87
CA THR A 103 22.43 -3.35 19.96
C THR A 103 22.11 -4.62 20.75
N LYS A 104 22.72 -4.79 21.92
CA LYS A 104 22.45 -5.91 22.83
C LYS A 104 21.02 -5.88 23.35
N ASP A 105 20.51 -4.71 23.73
CA ASP A 105 19.12 -4.55 24.18
C ASP A 105 18.11 -4.83 23.06
N LEU A 106 18.42 -4.39 21.83
CA LEU A 106 17.64 -4.76 20.64
C LEU A 106 17.60 -6.29 20.45
N LEU A 107 18.74 -6.96 20.53
CA LEU A 107 18.81 -8.43 20.37
C LEU A 107 17.98 -9.16 21.42
N LYS A 108 17.98 -8.71 22.68
CA LYS A 108 17.12 -9.26 23.73
C LYS A 108 15.62 -9.12 23.40
N LYS A 109 15.20 -7.99 22.83
CA LYS A 109 13.81 -7.77 22.41
C LYS A 109 13.36 -8.72 21.29
N LEU A 110 14.29 -9.16 20.44
CA LEU A 110 14.01 -10.04 19.31
C LEU A 110 13.94 -11.52 19.69
N GLU A 111 14.30 -11.89 20.91
CA GLU A 111 14.30 -13.29 21.33
C GLU A 111 12.92 -13.94 21.20
N ASN A 112 12.87 -15.12 20.59
CA ASN A 112 11.67 -15.93 20.34
C ASN A 112 10.60 -15.28 19.44
N GLN A 113 10.86 -14.11 18.86
CA GLN A 113 9.95 -13.46 17.92
C GLN A 113 9.88 -14.20 16.59
N ASN A 114 8.71 -14.19 15.96
CA ASN A 114 8.57 -14.62 14.58
C ASN A 114 9.06 -13.53 13.58
N SER A 115 9.04 -13.85 12.28
CA SER A 115 9.52 -12.92 11.24
C SER A 115 8.75 -11.60 11.19
N GLN A 116 7.44 -11.61 11.44
CA GLN A 116 6.61 -10.41 11.37
C GLN A 116 6.85 -9.50 12.58
N GLU A 117 6.93 -10.10 13.77
CA GLU A 117 7.28 -9.40 15.01
C GLU A 117 8.67 -8.79 14.92
N THR A 118 9.66 -9.55 14.44
CA THR A 118 11.04 -9.07 14.24
C THR A 118 11.07 -7.85 13.32
N GLN A 119 10.40 -7.92 12.17
CA GLN A 119 10.32 -6.79 11.24
C GLN A 119 9.68 -5.55 11.86
N ARG A 120 8.59 -5.75 12.63
CA ARG A 120 7.92 -4.64 13.34
C ARG A 120 8.83 -4.01 14.40
N THR A 121 9.49 -4.82 15.23
CA THR A 121 10.41 -4.32 16.27
C THR A 121 11.58 -3.57 15.64
N LEU A 122 12.19 -4.10 14.57
CA LEU A 122 13.25 -3.39 13.86
C LEU A 122 12.77 -2.08 13.24
N ALA A 123 11.59 -2.06 12.63
CA ALA A 123 11.04 -0.84 12.06
C ALA A 123 10.83 0.25 13.12
N LEU A 124 10.39 -0.12 14.33
CA LEU A 124 10.23 0.80 15.45
C LEU A 124 11.58 1.30 16.01
N GLU A 125 12.54 0.39 16.22
CA GLU A 125 13.83 0.72 16.84
C GLU A 125 14.72 1.60 15.95
N PHE A 126 14.56 1.48 14.63
CA PHE A 126 15.32 2.23 13.64
C PHE A 126 14.53 3.38 12.99
N ASP A 127 13.33 3.70 13.49
CA ASP A 127 12.42 4.73 12.98
C ASP A 127 12.27 4.65 11.44
N SER A 128 11.97 3.45 10.97
CA SER A 128 11.82 3.18 9.54
C SER A 128 10.55 3.84 9.01
N PRO A 129 10.63 4.62 7.91
CA PRO A 129 9.47 5.33 7.39
C PRO A 129 8.41 4.36 6.88
N LEU A 130 7.17 4.61 7.27
CA LEU A 130 6.01 3.88 6.76
C LEU A 130 5.93 4.03 5.23
N GLN A 131 5.79 2.91 4.54
CA GLN A 131 5.57 2.88 3.11
C GLN A 131 4.08 3.10 2.86
N THR A 132 3.69 4.30 2.44
CA THR A 132 2.27 4.65 2.21
C THR A 132 1.90 4.74 0.73
N GLN A 133 2.88 4.63 -0.17
CA GLN A 133 2.66 4.74 -1.60
C GLN A 133 2.31 3.38 -2.20
N ASP A 134 1.25 3.36 -3.01
CA ASP A 134 0.87 2.19 -3.78
C ASP A 134 1.86 1.94 -4.92
N ARG A 135 2.17 0.68 -5.17
CA ARG A 135 2.97 0.25 -6.33
C ARG A 135 2.11 -0.62 -7.23
N ILE A 136 2.00 -0.21 -8.49
CA ILE A 136 1.26 -0.92 -9.52
C ILE A 136 2.26 -1.34 -10.59
N LYS A 137 2.39 -2.64 -10.83
CA LYS A 137 3.33 -3.21 -11.80
C LYS A 137 2.61 -4.13 -12.79
N PRO A 138 2.57 -3.78 -14.09
CA PRO A 138 2.07 -4.71 -15.10
C PRO A 138 2.95 -5.97 -15.17
N GLN A 139 2.35 -7.11 -15.48
CA GLN A 139 3.02 -8.41 -15.62
C GLN A 139 2.97 -8.88 -17.07
N LYS A 140 3.70 -9.98 -17.37
CA LYS A 140 3.87 -10.53 -18.72
C LYS A 140 2.57 -10.97 -19.40
N ASP A 141 1.53 -11.25 -18.62
CA ASP A 141 0.23 -11.77 -19.05
C ASP A 141 -0.88 -10.71 -18.88
N ASP A 142 -0.50 -9.42 -18.89
CA ASP A 142 -1.35 -8.26 -18.62
C ASP A 142 -1.99 -8.22 -17.23
N SER A 143 -1.68 -9.19 -16.35
CA SER A 143 -2.07 -9.12 -14.95
C SER A 143 -1.37 -7.96 -14.24
N ILE A 144 -2.00 -7.43 -13.20
CA ILE A 144 -1.52 -6.25 -12.49
C ILE A 144 -1.16 -6.65 -11.07
N ARG A 145 0.10 -6.45 -10.68
CA ARG A 145 0.54 -6.58 -9.28
C ARG A 145 0.32 -5.26 -8.54
N LEU A 146 -0.50 -5.31 -7.50
CA LEU A 146 -0.72 -4.20 -6.57
C LEU A 146 -0.02 -4.49 -5.23
N GLU A 147 0.84 -3.59 -4.79
CA GLU A 147 1.36 -3.55 -3.42
C GLU A 147 0.83 -2.26 -2.77
N THR A 148 0.19 -2.41 -1.61
CA THR A 148 -0.44 -1.30 -0.86
C THR A 148 -0.32 -1.56 0.64
N THR A 149 -0.49 -0.51 1.44
CA THR A 149 -0.36 -0.56 2.90
C THR A 149 -1.69 -0.19 3.53
N PHE A 150 -2.22 -1.07 4.37
CA PHE A 150 -3.46 -0.88 5.11
C PHE A 150 -3.17 -0.50 6.56
N THR A 151 -4.04 0.32 7.16
CA THR A 151 -4.08 0.46 8.62
C THR A 151 -4.55 -0.86 9.26
N PRO A 152 -4.30 -1.07 10.56
CA PRO A 152 -4.81 -2.25 11.26
C PRO A 152 -6.33 -2.41 11.15
N GLU A 153 -7.08 -1.31 11.26
CA GLU A 153 -8.54 -1.27 11.12
C GLU A 153 -8.99 -1.68 9.71
N GLN A 154 -8.41 -1.07 8.68
CA GLN A 154 -8.72 -1.40 7.27
C GLN A 154 -8.43 -2.87 6.95
N PHE A 155 -7.32 -3.41 7.46
CA PHE A 155 -6.99 -4.82 7.22
C PHE A 155 -7.92 -5.77 7.99
N GLU A 156 -8.43 -5.36 9.15
CA GLU A 156 -9.43 -6.12 9.89
C GLU A 156 -10.76 -6.17 9.14
N ASP A 157 -11.22 -5.05 8.58
CA ASP A 157 -12.41 -5.02 7.70
C ASP A 157 -12.25 -5.96 6.50
N LEU A 158 -11.05 -6.00 5.90
CA LEU A 158 -10.75 -6.93 4.80
C LEU A 158 -10.77 -8.40 5.26
N LYS A 159 -10.28 -8.72 6.46
CA LYS A 159 -10.38 -10.09 7.02
C LYS A 159 -11.83 -10.49 7.28
N GLN A 160 -12.64 -9.58 7.82
CA GLN A 160 -14.07 -9.83 8.01
C GLN A 160 -14.75 -10.10 6.67
N ALA A 161 -14.49 -9.26 5.67
CA ALA A 161 -15.00 -9.45 4.32
C ALA A 161 -14.55 -10.78 3.70
N LYS A 162 -13.28 -11.17 3.86
CA LYS A 162 -12.74 -12.46 3.42
C LYS A 162 -13.49 -13.64 4.07
N SER A 163 -13.79 -13.56 5.36
CA SER A 163 -14.56 -14.58 6.07
C SER A 163 -15.99 -14.70 5.52
N LEU A 164 -16.67 -13.56 5.34
CA LEU A 164 -18.03 -13.51 4.78
C LEU A 164 -18.10 -13.99 3.32
N LEU A 165 -17.02 -13.81 2.56
CA LEU A 165 -16.92 -14.25 1.17
C LEU A 165 -16.36 -15.67 1.01
N SER A 166 -16.13 -16.43 2.09
CA SER A 166 -15.53 -17.77 2.03
C SER A 166 -16.24 -18.74 1.08
N HIS A 167 -17.57 -18.66 0.94
CA HIS A 167 -18.32 -19.46 -0.03
C HIS A 167 -18.14 -19.03 -1.50
N THR A 168 -17.79 -17.76 -1.73
CA THR A 168 -17.55 -17.19 -3.07
C THR A 168 -16.07 -17.31 -3.46
N CYS A 169 -15.17 -17.20 -2.48
CA CYS A 169 -13.72 -17.24 -2.60
C CYS A 169 -13.16 -18.33 -1.67
N PRO A 170 -13.28 -19.62 -2.02
CA PRO A 170 -12.95 -20.74 -1.12
C PRO A 170 -11.47 -20.77 -0.70
N ASP A 171 -10.56 -20.41 -1.59
CA ASP A 171 -9.12 -20.33 -1.28
C ASP A 171 -8.75 -19.08 -0.47
N GLY A 172 -9.68 -18.13 -0.34
CA GLY A 172 -9.49 -16.90 0.39
C GLY A 172 -8.37 -16.01 -0.17
N ALA A 173 -8.02 -16.16 -1.44
CA ALA A 173 -6.99 -15.36 -2.08
C ALA A 173 -7.42 -13.88 -2.12
N TRP A 174 -6.53 -12.97 -1.72
CA TRP A 174 -6.88 -11.56 -1.53
C TRP A 174 -7.31 -10.86 -2.82
N ASN A 175 -6.74 -11.24 -3.97
CA ASN A 175 -7.17 -10.76 -5.28
C ASN A 175 -8.64 -11.10 -5.57
N ASP A 176 -9.10 -12.30 -5.20
CA ASP A 176 -10.47 -12.74 -5.43
C ASP A 176 -11.44 -12.09 -4.44
N VAL A 177 -11.03 -11.95 -3.17
CA VAL A 177 -11.80 -11.24 -2.14
C VAL A 177 -12.00 -9.77 -2.55
N ILE A 178 -10.92 -9.06 -2.85
CA ILE A 178 -10.96 -7.65 -3.27
C ILE A 178 -11.71 -7.50 -4.60
N GLY A 179 -11.47 -8.39 -5.55
CA GLY A 179 -12.16 -8.42 -6.83
C GLY A 179 -13.66 -8.63 -6.68
N SER A 180 -14.09 -9.52 -5.79
CA SER A 180 -15.50 -9.79 -5.51
C SER A 180 -16.17 -8.61 -4.80
N LEU A 181 -15.52 -8.01 -3.79
CA LEU A 181 -16.00 -6.79 -3.14
C LEU A 181 -16.18 -5.65 -4.14
N ALA A 182 -15.18 -5.42 -5.01
CA ALA A 182 -15.24 -4.40 -6.05
C ALA A 182 -16.36 -4.69 -7.06
N LYS A 183 -16.50 -5.94 -7.51
CA LYS A 183 -17.55 -6.37 -8.44
C LYS A 183 -18.94 -6.16 -7.85
N ASP A 184 -19.15 -6.49 -6.58
CA ASP A 184 -20.44 -6.32 -5.91
C ASP A 184 -20.76 -4.84 -5.67
N PHE A 185 -19.79 -4.04 -5.25
CA PHE A 185 -19.96 -2.59 -5.14
C PHE A 185 -20.31 -1.97 -6.49
N ASN A 186 -19.54 -2.30 -7.53
CA ASN A 186 -19.77 -1.80 -8.89
C ASN A 186 -21.13 -2.24 -9.43
N LYS A 187 -21.54 -3.49 -9.25
CA LYS A 187 -22.88 -3.97 -9.64
C LYS A 187 -23.99 -3.18 -8.94
N ARG A 188 -23.85 -2.88 -7.64
CA ARG A 188 -24.86 -2.09 -6.89
C ARG A 188 -24.94 -0.65 -7.37
N LYS A 189 -23.82 -0.05 -7.80
CA LYS A 189 -23.75 1.36 -8.21
C LYS A 189 -24.01 1.60 -9.70
N LEU A 190 -23.61 0.65 -10.55
CA LEU A 190 -23.74 0.71 -12.00
C LEU A 190 -25.04 0.06 -12.52
N ARG A 191 -25.81 -0.62 -11.66
CA ARG A 191 -27.19 -1.02 -12.02
C ARG A 191 -28.00 0.23 -12.33
N ASP A 192 -28.43 0.33 -13.58
CA ASP A 192 -29.58 1.15 -13.96
C ASP A 192 -30.75 0.73 -13.09
N VAL A 193 -31.13 1.56 -12.13
CA VAL A 193 -32.44 1.46 -11.52
C VAL A 193 -33.41 1.93 -12.61
N PRO A 194 -34.29 1.08 -13.18
CA PRO A 194 -35.42 1.61 -13.92
C PRO A 194 -36.10 2.57 -12.96
N SER A 195 -36.40 3.78 -13.40
CA SER A 195 -37.24 4.75 -12.70
C SER A 195 -38.65 4.15 -12.52
N GLY A 196 -38.76 3.14 -11.66
CA GLY A 196 -39.99 2.60 -11.16
C GLY A 196 -40.55 3.66 -10.22
N LYS A 197 -41.65 4.27 -10.67
CA LYS A 197 -42.51 5.17 -9.92
C LYS A 197 -42.52 4.77 -8.45
N ARG A 198 -41.89 5.57 -7.59
CA ARG A 198 -42.39 5.69 -6.23
C ARG A 198 -43.66 6.50 -6.36
N GLU A 199 -44.80 5.83 -6.30
CA GLU A 199 -46.07 6.50 -6.05
C GLU A 199 -45.88 7.35 -4.79
N SER A 200 -45.80 8.65 -5.01
CA SER A 200 -45.88 9.62 -3.95
C SER A 200 -47.26 9.46 -3.33
N PHE A 201 -47.28 9.03 -2.07
CA PHE A 201 -48.45 9.13 -1.21
C PHE A 201 -48.89 10.60 -1.23
N ALA A 202 -49.96 10.87 -1.97
CA ALA A 202 -50.58 12.17 -2.02
C ALA A 202 -51.34 12.35 -0.71
N THR A 203 -50.67 12.94 0.29
CA THR A 203 -51.38 13.49 1.44
C THR A 203 -51.86 14.89 1.04
N SER A 204 -53.15 14.98 0.79
CA SER A 204 -53.92 16.21 0.61
C SER A 204 -53.62 17.21 1.72
N ILE A 205 -53.20 18.43 1.36
CA ILE A 205 -53.50 19.63 2.13
C ILE A 205 -54.04 20.67 1.16
N GLN A 206 -55.29 21.04 1.39
CA GLN A 206 -56.02 22.07 0.67
C GLN A 206 -55.61 23.47 1.19
N ASN A 207 -55.56 24.41 0.24
CA ASN A 207 -55.78 25.86 0.36
C ASN A 207 -54.76 26.76 1.11
N ALA A 208 -54.05 27.59 0.33
CA ALA A 208 -53.89 29.04 0.57
C ALA A 208 -53.48 29.75 -0.74
N GLY A 209 -54.06 30.92 -1.00
CA GLY A 209 -54.04 31.66 -2.28
C GLY A 209 -52.71 32.34 -2.69
N PRO A 210 -52.74 33.18 -3.74
CA PRO A 210 -51.55 33.60 -4.48
C PRO A 210 -50.80 34.72 -3.75
N SER A 211 -49.50 34.53 -3.51
CA SER A 211 -48.59 35.61 -3.12
C SER A 211 -47.27 35.44 -3.86
N GLU A 212 -47.11 36.25 -4.91
CA GLU A 212 -45.90 36.41 -5.69
C GLU A 212 -44.80 37.07 -4.87
N LYS A 213 -43.72 36.33 -4.57
CA LYS A 213 -42.37 36.90 -4.38
C LYS A 213 -41.32 35.90 -4.91
N PRO A 214 -40.44 36.28 -5.85
CA PRO A 214 -39.41 35.38 -6.35
C PRO A 214 -38.29 35.27 -5.30
N SER A 215 -38.32 34.20 -4.50
CA SER A 215 -37.15 33.83 -3.70
C SER A 215 -36.17 33.13 -4.61
N HIS A 216 -35.01 33.74 -4.91
CA HIS A 216 -33.87 33.06 -5.52
C HIS A 216 -33.25 32.06 -4.52
N ARG A 217 -33.99 31.02 -4.14
CA ARG A 217 -33.42 29.82 -3.52
C ARG A 217 -32.70 29.06 -4.62
N ARG A 218 -31.40 28.80 -4.42
CA ARG A 218 -30.62 27.92 -5.30
C ARG A 218 -31.33 26.57 -5.37
N GLU A 219 -31.94 26.27 -6.51
CA GLU A 219 -32.59 24.99 -6.70
C GLU A 219 -31.50 23.93 -6.80
N HIS A 220 -31.40 23.07 -5.79
CA HIS A 220 -30.44 21.96 -5.80
C HIS A 220 -30.81 21.00 -6.93
N LEU A 221 -29.84 20.70 -7.81
CA LEU A 221 -29.98 19.69 -8.86
C LEU A 221 -30.43 18.36 -8.27
N ARG A 222 -31.55 17.84 -8.77
CA ARG A 222 -32.10 16.56 -8.31
C ARG A 222 -31.10 15.43 -8.54
N ILE A 223 -31.03 14.49 -7.60
CA ILE A 223 -30.14 13.32 -7.69
C ILE A 223 -30.39 12.51 -8.98
N ALA A 224 -31.63 12.48 -9.47
CA ALA A 224 -31.99 11.84 -10.74
C ALA A 224 -31.25 12.46 -11.94
N ILE A 225 -31.26 13.80 -12.05
CA ILE A 225 -30.57 14.54 -13.13
C ILE A 225 -29.08 14.20 -13.15
N LYS A 226 -28.43 14.16 -11.98
CA LYS A 226 -27.01 13.78 -11.87
C LYS A 226 -26.74 12.36 -12.36
N ARG A 227 -27.64 11.41 -12.09
CA ARG A 227 -27.50 10.02 -12.58
C ARG A 227 -27.64 9.94 -14.09
N ASP A 228 -28.62 10.63 -14.67
CA ASP A 228 -28.84 10.63 -16.12
C ASP A 228 -27.65 11.24 -16.87
N LEU A 229 -27.08 12.33 -16.35
CA LEU A 229 -25.86 12.94 -16.87
C LEU A 229 -24.66 12.00 -16.78
N LEU A 230 -24.44 11.34 -15.63
CA LEU A 230 -23.37 10.34 -15.48
C LEU A 230 -23.52 9.18 -16.45
N LYS A 231 -24.75 8.72 -16.69
CA LYS A 231 -25.05 7.66 -17.65
C LYS A 231 -24.75 8.10 -19.08
N LYS A 232 -25.22 9.28 -19.49
CA LYS A 232 -24.94 9.88 -20.82
C LYS A 232 -23.44 10.05 -21.04
N ALA A 233 -22.72 10.48 -20.01
CA ALA A 233 -21.27 10.63 -20.02
C ALA A 233 -20.51 9.29 -19.97
N GLN A 234 -21.19 8.14 -19.84
CA GLN A 234 -20.59 6.81 -19.66
C GLN A 234 -19.64 6.74 -18.45
N ASN A 235 -20.00 7.43 -17.35
CA ASN A 235 -19.19 7.58 -16.14
C ASN A 235 -17.75 8.06 -16.43
N ARG A 236 -17.58 8.96 -17.41
CA ARG A 236 -16.29 9.48 -17.84
C ARG A 236 -16.37 10.97 -18.16
N CYS A 237 -15.35 11.73 -17.80
CA CYS A 237 -15.24 13.15 -18.09
C CYS A 237 -15.55 13.47 -19.57
N GLU A 238 -16.35 14.50 -19.82
CA GLU A 238 -16.78 14.96 -21.15
C GLU A 238 -15.86 16.04 -21.73
N TYR A 239 -14.85 16.50 -20.99
CA TYR A 239 -13.86 17.44 -21.51
C TYR A 239 -13.13 16.84 -22.72
N THR A 240 -13.08 17.62 -23.79
CA THR A 240 -12.37 17.30 -25.03
C THR A 240 -11.46 18.47 -25.38
N ASP A 241 -10.19 18.17 -25.61
CA ASP A 241 -9.22 19.18 -25.99
C ASP A 241 -9.51 19.72 -27.40
N LEU A 242 -9.58 21.04 -27.58
CA LEU A 242 -9.99 21.66 -28.84
C LEU A 242 -8.99 21.45 -29.98
N LYS A 243 -7.70 21.27 -29.67
CA LYS A 243 -6.65 21.11 -30.69
C LYS A 243 -6.49 19.66 -31.12
N THR A 244 -6.42 18.76 -30.15
CA THR A 244 -6.15 17.33 -30.37
C THR A 244 -7.43 16.49 -30.48
N GLN A 245 -8.59 17.07 -30.15
CA GLN A 245 -9.88 16.38 -30.07
C GLN A 245 -9.87 15.17 -29.12
N LYS A 246 -8.89 15.10 -28.21
CA LYS A 246 -8.75 14.00 -27.26
C LYS A 246 -9.70 14.21 -26.08
N ARG A 247 -10.62 13.27 -25.88
CA ARG A 247 -11.49 13.23 -24.70
C ARG A 247 -10.71 12.73 -23.48
N CYS A 248 -10.94 13.37 -22.33
CA CYS A 248 -10.37 12.94 -21.06
C CYS A 248 -10.83 11.52 -20.69
N SER A 249 -9.90 10.65 -20.28
CA SER A 249 -10.18 9.27 -19.85
C SER A 249 -10.56 9.12 -18.38
N SER A 250 -10.57 10.20 -17.60
CA SER A 250 -10.84 10.16 -16.16
C SER A 250 -12.28 9.75 -15.86
N THR A 251 -12.44 8.78 -14.97
CA THR A 251 -13.72 8.31 -14.41
C THR A 251 -13.87 8.66 -12.92
N TYR A 252 -12.94 9.47 -12.39
CA TYR A 252 -12.81 9.75 -10.96
C TYR A 252 -13.21 11.19 -10.62
N GLN A 253 -13.83 11.38 -9.44
CA GLN A 253 -14.32 12.68 -8.94
C GLN A 253 -15.09 13.47 -10.02
N LEU A 254 -16.12 12.82 -10.57
CA LEU A 254 -16.97 13.41 -11.59
C LEU A 254 -18.00 14.36 -10.96
N GLU A 255 -18.05 15.57 -11.48
CA GLU A 255 -18.86 16.70 -11.05
C GLU A 255 -19.81 17.10 -12.18
N VAL A 256 -21.02 17.53 -11.80
CA VAL A 256 -21.95 18.15 -12.74
C VAL A 256 -21.56 19.60 -12.84
N GLU A 257 -21.23 20.04 -14.04
CA GLU A 257 -20.81 21.41 -14.32
C GLU A 257 -21.71 22.03 -15.38
N HIS A 258 -21.96 23.34 -15.26
CA HIS A 258 -22.69 24.08 -16.27
C HIS A 258 -21.80 24.37 -17.49
N ILE A 259 -22.34 24.23 -18.70
CA ILE A 259 -21.64 24.61 -19.93
C ILE A 259 -21.52 26.13 -19.99
N GLN A 260 -22.63 26.83 -19.77
CA GLN A 260 -22.68 28.25 -19.48
C GLN A 260 -22.91 28.43 -17.97
N PRO A 261 -21.96 29.06 -17.24
CA PRO A 261 -22.09 29.29 -15.80
C PRO A 261 -23.38 30.04 -15.44
N LEU A 262 -23.99 29.69 -14.29
CA LEU A 262 -25.19 30.38 -13.78
C LEU A 262 -24.99 31.90 -13.65
N ALA A 263 -23.79 32.33 -13.24
CA ALA A 263 -23.44 33.75 -13.10
C ALA A 263 -23.48 34.52 -14.43
N LEU A 264 -23.41 33.83 -15.57
CA LEU A 264 -23.47 34.39 -16.92
C LEU A 264 -24.82 34.10 -17.59
N GLY A 265 -25.86 33.81 -16.81
CA GLY A 265 -27.22 33.53 -17.32
C GLY A 265 -27.48 32.08 -17.69
N GLY A 266 -26.60 31.15 -17.31
CA GLY A 266 -26.83 29.72 -17.50
C GLY A 266 -28.06 29.19 -16.78
N SER A 267 -28.65 28.11 -17.31
CA SER A 267 -29.81 27.42 -16.71
C SER A 267 -29.42 26.07 -16.11
N ASN A 268 -30.27 25.50 -15.25
CA ASN A 268 -30.16 24.11 -14.76
C ASN A 268 -30.76 23.07 -15.73
N SER A 269 -30.96 23.44 -17.00
CA SER A 269 -31.47 22.52 -18.02
C SER A 269 -30.45 21.43 -18.33
N LEU A 270 -30.91 20.23 -18.69
CA LEU A 270 -30.03 19.11 -19.04
C LEU A 270 -29.07 19.42 -20.19
N GLU A 271 -29.46 20.32 -21.09
CA GLU A 271 -28.66 20.76 -22.23
C GLU A 271 -27.50 21.68 -21.82
N ASN A 272 -27.64 22.40 -20.70
CA ASN A 272 -26.60 23.27 -20.15
C ASN A 272 -25.75 22.56 -19.09
N LEU A 273 -25.88 21.24 -18.92
CA LEU A 273 -25.14 20.47 -17.92
C LEU A 273 -24.27 19.41 -18.58
N ARG A 274 -23.08 19.19 -18.00
CA ARG A 274 -22.13 18.15 -18.42
C ARG A 274 -21.41 17.55 -17.22
N ILE A 275 -20.72 16.44 -17.46
CA ILE A 275 -19.90 15.76 -16.48
C ILE A 275 -18.42 16.04 -16.72
N LEU A 276 -17.74 16.62 -15.74
CA LEU A 276 -16.29 16.84 -15.76
C LEU A 276 -15.62 16.17 -14.57
N CYS A 277 -14.36 15.74 -14.69
CA CYS A 277 -13.58 15.45 -13.48
C CYS A 277 -13.21 16.76 -12.78
N ARG A 278 -13.05 16.72 -11.45
CA ARG A 278 -12.67 17.89 -10.63
C ARG A 278 -11.50 18.70 -11.21
N ALA A 279 -10.50 18.04 -11.79
CA ALA A 279 -9.36 18.72 -12.42
C ALA A 279 -9.78 19.56 -13.64
N HIS A 280 -10.63 19.02 -14.53
CA HIS A 280 -11.12 19.76 -15.69
C HIS A 280 -12.18 20.80 -15.31
N ASN A 281 -12.97 20.54 -14.27
CA ASN A 281 -13.87 21.55 -13.74
C ASN A 281 -13.09 22.79 -13.25
N ASN A 282 -12.08 22.57 -12.41
CA ASN A 282 -11.18 23.63 -11.96
C ASN A 282 -10.44 24.33 -13.11
N HIS A 283 -10.03 23.59 -14.14
CA HIS A 283 -9.36 24.16 -15.31
C HIS A 283 -10.25 25.14 -16.06
N LEU A 284 -11.51 24.76 -16.32
CA LEU A 284 -12.47 25.58 -17.05
C LEU A 284 -12.96 26.77 -16.23
N ALA A 285 -13.17 26.60 -14.92
CA ALA A 285 -13.47 27.71 -14.02
C ALA A 285 -12.37 28.79 -14.05
N ARG A 286 -11.09 28.37 -14.03
CA ARG A 286 -9.93 29.27 -14.12
C ARG A 286 -9.87 30.00 -15.47
N GLN A 287 -10.14 29.31 -16.59
CA GLN A 287 -10.18 29.95 -17.92
C GLN A 287 -11.32 30.97 -18.04
N GLY A 288 -12.46 30.71 -17.39
CA GLY A 288 -13.62 31.61 -17.39
C GLY A 288 -13.55 32.77 -16.39
N GLY A 289 -12.43 32.94 -15.66
CA GLY A 289 -12.28 33.99 -14.65
C GLY A 289 -13.14 33.80 -13.40
N LEU A 290 -13.68 32.60 -13.17
CA LEU A 290 -14.51 32.26 -12.02
C LEU A 290 -13.66 31.57 -10.95
N GLN A 291 -13.86 31.92 -9.67
CA GLN A 291 -13.25 31.17 -8.57
C GLN A 291 -13.88 29.78 -8.51
N ALA A 292 -13.06 28.73 -8.55
CA ALA A 292 -13.52 27.35 -8.44
C ALA A 292 -14.31 27.16 -7.12
N GLY A 293 -15.57 26.76 -7.24
CA GLY A 293 -16.40 26.43 -6.09
C GLY A 293 -15.82 25.25 -5.32
N ARG A 294 -15.73 25.37 -3.99
CA ARG A 294 -15.33 24.29 -3.08
C ARG A 294 -16.35 23.16 -3.05
#